data_AF-A0A920QKI9-F1
#
_entry.id   AF-A0A920QKI9-F1
#
_cell.length_a   1.000
_cell.length_b   1.000
_cell.length_c   1.000
_cell.angle_alpha   90.00
_cell.angle_beta   90.00
_cell.angle_gamma   90.00
#
_symmetry.space_group_name_H-M   'P 1'
#
loop_
_entity.id
_entity.type
_entity.pdbx_description
1 polymer ?
#
loop_
_entity_poly.entity_id
_entity_poly.type
_entity_poly.pdbx_seq_one_letter_code
_entity_poly.pdbx_strand_id
1 'polypeptide(L)'
;MPSIHWKHPFVLLDIGANTDCKPLYLFQFSLMGDAYARTLLHLDNPRVALLNNGEEEGKGFLQLKETYDLLKQSTLNFTGNIEGKSMFKDIVDVVVCDGFFW
;
A
#
# COMPACT_ATOMS: atom_id res chain seq x y z
N MET A 1 -1.16 15.76 -7.22
CA MET A 1 0.07 16.56 -7.10
C MET A 1 1.08 15.97 -8.08
N PRO A 2 1.56 16.70 -9.09
CA PRO A 2 2.66 16.20 -9.93
C PRO A 2 3.96 16.21 -9.11
N SER A 3 4.63 15.07 -8.99
CA SER A 3 5.96 14.93 -8.38
C SER A 3 7.04 15.05 -9.46
N ILE A 4 8.03 15.92 -9.24
CA ILE A 4 9.01 16.34 -10.26
C ILE A 4 10.34 15.55 -10.14
N HIS A 5 10.51 14.71 -9.11
CA HIS A 5 11.79 14.06 -8.79
C HIS A 5 11.65 12.62 -8.25
N TRP A 6 10.98 11.73 -8.97
CA TRP A 6 10.97 10.31 -8.62
C TRP A 6 12.12 9.55 -9.26
N LYS A 7 12.74 8.66 -8.47
CA LYS A 7 13.75 7.73 -8.97
C LYS A 7 13.12 6.60 -9.78
N HIS A 8 11.89 6.20 -9.42
CA HIS A 8 11.10 5.16 -10.09
C HIS A 8 9.60 5.41 -9.83
N PRO A 9 8.68 4.83 -10.63
CA PRO A 9 7.24 4.87 -10.32
C PRO A 9 6.94 4.08 -9.03
N PHE A 10 5.74 4.29 -8.47
CA PHE A 10 5.16 3.45 -7.41
C PHE A 10 3.99 2.63 -7.97
N VAL A 11 3.67 1.54 -7.30
CA VAL A 11 2.55 0.66 -7.63
C VAL A 11 1.36 0.99 -6.73
N LEU A 12 0.16 1.17 -7.30
CA LEU A 12 -1.08 1.36 -6.56
C LEU A 12 -2.07 0.24 -6.89
N LEU A 13 -2.58 -0.44 -5.86
CA LEU A 13 -3.55 -1.53 -5.94
C LEU A 13 -4.64 -1.28 -4.88
N ASP A 14 -5.91 -1.63 -5.03
CA ASP A 14 -6.59 -2.32 -6.13
C ASP A 14 -7.34 -1.39 -7.11
N ILE A 15 -7.32 -0.07 -6.87
CA ILE A 15 -7.84 1.00 -7.76
C ILE A 15 -9.26 0.79 -8.35
N GLY A 16 -10.10 -0.02 -7.71
CA GLY A 16 -11.52 -0.18 -8.04
C GLY A 16 -11.92 -1.49 -8.71
N ALA A 17 -11.05 -2.52 -8.77
CA ALA A 17 -11.47 -3.83 -9.28
C ALA A 17 -12.39 -4.58 -8.30
N ASN A 18 -12.21 -4.38 -7.00
CA ASN A 18 -13.02 -4.95 -5.93
C ASN A 18 -13.80 -3.85 -5.21
N THR A 19 -15.12 -4.03 -5.11
CA THR A 19 -16.04 -3.14 -4.37
C THR A 19 -16.17 -3.49 -2.89
N ASP A 20 -15.84 -4.74 -2.51
CA ASP A 20 -15.77 -5.21 -1.12
C ASP A 20 -14.44 -5.96 -0.95
N CYS A 21 -13.42 -5.25 -0.47
CA CYS A 21 -12.13 -5.86 -0.19
C CYS A 21 -12.13 -6.56 1.17
N LYS A 22 -11.81 -7.85 1.23
CA LYS A 22 -11.52 -8.48 2.53
C LYS A 22 -10.10 -8.11 2.97
N PRO A 23 -9.79 -8.08 4.28
CA PRO A 23 -8.42 -7.82 4.76
C PRO A 23 -7.37 -8.72 4.11
N LEU A 24 -7.73 -9.99 3.89
CA LEU A 24 -6.87 -10.95 3.21
C LEU A 24 -6.57 -10.58 1.75
N TYR A 25 -7.51 -9.92 1.05
CA TYR A 25 -7.29 -9.48 -0.33
C TYR A 25 -6.30 -8.31 -0.36
N LEU A 26 -6.46 -7.33 0.53
CA LEU A 26 -5.50 -6.23 0.68
C LEU A 26 -4.10 -6.77 1.03
N PHE A 27 -4.01 -7.76 1.92
CA PHE A 27 -2.77 -8.46 2.21
C PHE A 27 -2.16 -9.13 0.97
N GLN A 28 -2.97 -9.84 0.17
CA GLN A 28 -2.51 -10.47 -1.07
C GLN A 28 -2.06 -9.44 -2.12
N PHE A 29 -2.76 -8.32 -2.25
CA PHE A 29 -2.35 -7.22 -3.13
C PHE A 29 -1.01 -6.63 -2.70
N SER A 30 -0.74 -6.54 -1.40
CA SER A 30 0.57 -6.12 -0.89
C SER A 30 1.69 -7.09 -1.31
N LEU A 31 1.45 -8.40 -1.26
CA LEU A 31 2.40 -9.41 -1.73
C LEU A 31 2.63 -9.29 -3.25
N MET A 32 1.56 -9.11 -4.02
CA MET A 32 1.65 -8.95 -5.48
C MET A 32 2.39 -7.68 -5.86
N GLY A 33 2.11 -6.57 -5.17
CA GLY A 33 2.79 -5.30 -5.39
C GLY A 33 4.28 -5.37 -5.05
N ASP A 34 4.66 -6.00 -3.94
CA ASP A 34 6.07 -6.24 -3.59
C ASP A 34 6.78 -7.09 -4.66
N ALA A 35 6.16 -8.20 -5.10
CA ALA A 35 6.72 -9.04 -6.15
C ALA A 35 6.88 -8.29 -7.48
N TYR A 36 5.90 -7.47 -7.85
CA TYR A 36 5.96 -6.62 -9.04
C TYR A 36 7.10 -5.60 -8.94
N ALA A 37 7.21 -4.89 -7.81
CA ALA A 37 8.23 -3.88 -7.59
C ALA A 37 9.64 -4.47 -7.59
N ARG A 38 9.84 -5.65 -6.98
CA ARG A 38 11.11 -6.39 -7.07
C ARG A 38 11.47 -6.77 -8.49
N THR A 39 10.50 -7.29 -9.24
CA THR A 39 10.76 -7.93 -10.53
C THR A 39 10.90 -6.92 -11.67
N LEU A 40 9.97 -5.96 -11.77
CA LEU A 40 9.88 -5.04 -12.90
C LEU A 40 10.47 -3.65 -12.59
N LEU A 41 10.50 -3.24 -11.33
CA LEU A 41 11.12 -1.97 -10.92
C LEU A 41 12.52 -2.16 -10.32
N HIS A 42 12.99 -3.41 -10.21
CA HIS A 42 14.32 -3.78 -9.71
C HIS A 42 14.59 -3.23 -8.29
N LEU A 43 13.56 -3.21 -7.44
CA LEU A 43 13.67 -2.77 -6.05
C LEU A 43 13.86 -3.95 -5.12
N ASP A 44 15.04 -4.11 -4.53
CA ASP A 44 15.36 -5.27 -3.68
C ASP A 44 14.53 -5.38 -2.39
N ASN A 45 14.02 -4.26 -1.87
CA ASN A 45 13.23 -4.23 -0.64
C ASN A 45 12.12 -3.15 -0.68
N PRO A 46 11.09 -3.32 -1.52
CA PRO A 46 10.04 -2.32 -1.74
C PRO A 46 9.31 -1.95 -0.45
N ARG A 47 9.16 -0.65 -0.19
CA ARG A 47 8.38 -0.10 0.91
C ARG A 47 6.90 -0.23 0.58
N VAL A 48 6.21 -1.07 1.35
CA VAL A 48 4.78 -1.32 1.21
C VAL A 48 4.01 -0.51 2.24
N ALA A 49 2.99 0.21 1.82
CA ALA A 49 2.15 1.02 2.69
C ALA A 49 0.66 0.75 2.48
N LEU A 50 -0.11 0.90 3.55
CA LEU A 50 -1.57 0.83 3.52
C LEU A 50 -2.14 2.25 3.43
N LEU A 51 -2.91 2.54 2.39
CA LEU A 51 -3.61 3.82 2.26
C LEU A 51 -4.73 3.89 3.30
N ASN A 52 -4.74 4.99 4.04
CA ASN A 52 -5.68 5.21 5.13
C ASN A 52 -6.01 6.70 5.27
N ASN A 53 -6.97 7.03 6.13
CA ASN A 53 -7.36 8.42 6.43
C ASN A 53 -6.57 9.03 7.61
N GLY A 54 -5.47 8.39 8.00
CA GLY A 54 -4.53 8.86 9.00
C GLY A 54 -3.33 7.92 9.08
N GLU A 55 -2.20 8.43 9.56
CA GLU A 55 -0.91 7.69 9.56
C GLU A 55 -0.74 6.82 10.82
N GLU A 56 -1.59 6.96 11.85
CA GLU A 56 -1.51 6.17 13.07
C GLU A 56 -1.97 4.72 12.86
N GLU A 57 -1.33 3.75 13.52
CA GLU A 57 -1.62 2.31 13.42
C GLU A 57 -3.11 1.96 13.64
N GLY A 58 -3.78 2.64 14.58
CA GLY A 58 -5.19 2.40 14.90
C GLY A 58 -6.21 3.10 13.99
N LYS A 59 -5.80 3.72 12.88
CA LYS A 59 -6.72 4.41 11.95
C LYS A 59 -7.35 3.47 10.94
N GLY A 60 -8.47 3.93 10.40
CA GLY A 60 -9.27 3.18 9.45
C GLY A 60 -10.37 2.34 10.08
N PHE A 61 -11.20 1.77 9.21
CA PHE A 61 -12.27 0.84 9.59
C PHE A 61 -11.69 -0.53 9.98
N LEU A 62 -12.55 -1.43 10.47
CA LEU A 62 -12.14 -2.77 10.93
C LEU A 62 -11.30 -3.50 9.87
N GLN A 63 -11.73 -3.45 8.61
CA GLN A 63 -11.03 -4.06 7.48
C GLN A 63 -9.57 -3.58 7.33
N LEU A 64 -9.32 -2.26 7.46
CA LEU A 64 -7.97 -1.70 7.37
C LEU A 64 -7.12 -2.05 8.60
N LYS A 65 -7.72 -2.11 9.78
CA LYS A 65 -7.03 -2.53 11.01
C LYS A 65 -6.59 -3.98 10.95
N GLU A 66 -7.48 -4.88 10.53
CA GLU A 66 -7.16 -6.30 10.35
C GLU A 66 -6.09 -6.48 9.26
N THR A 67 -6.15 -5.69 8.19
CA THR A 67 -5.10 -5.68 7.15
C THR A 67 -3.76 -5.22 7.69
N TYR A 68 -3.76 -4.17 8.52
CA TYR A 68 -2.54 -3.67 9.16
C TYR A 68 -1.87 -4.76 9.99
N ASP A 69 -2.63 -5.48 10.81
CA ASP A 69 -2.11 -6.57 11.64
C ASP A 69 -1.50 -7.71 10.80
N LEU A 70 -2.15 -8.08 9.68
CA LEU A 70 -1.63 -9.07 8.75
C LEU A 70 -0.31 -8.61 8.12
N LEU A 71 -0.23 -7.34 7.69
CA LEU A 71 0.98 -6.78 7.09
C LEU A 71 2.12 -6.68 8.09
N LYS A 72 1.84 -6.27 9.33
CA LYS A 72 2.82 -6.18 10.42
C LYS A 72 3.44 -7.53 10.79
N GLN A 73 2.69 -8.62 10.64
CA GLN A 73 3.14 -9.99 10.90
C GLN A 73 3.83 -10.65 9.71
N SER A 74 3.86 -9.98 8.55
CA SER A 74 4.40 -10.53 7.31
C SER A 74 5.91 -10.29 7.17
N THR A 75 6.50 -10.83 6.11
CA THR A 75 7.90 -10.59 5.74
C THR A 75 8.08 -9.38 4.82
N LEU A 76 7.01 -8.65 4.51
CA LEU A 76 7.07 -7.44 3.68
C LEU A 76 7.77 -6.31 4.43
N ASN A 77 8.43 -5.41 3.69
CA ASN A 77 8.91 -4.14 4.23
C ASN A 77 7.73 -3.17 4.40
N PHE A 78 6.85 -3.50 5.34
CA PHE A 78 5.65 -2.73 5.64
C PHE A 78 5.99 -1.48 6.46
N THR A 79 5.70 -0.30 5.90
CA THR A 79 6.03 1.00 6.51
C THR A 79 4.86 1.64 7.25
N GLY A 80 3.73 0.94 7.38
CA GLY A 80 2.55 1.41 8.10
C GLY A 80 1.50 2.09 7.21
N ASN A 81 0.66 2.92 7.85
CA ASN A 81 -0.39 3.67 7.19
C ASN A 81 0.17 4.94 6.54
N ILE A 82 -0.40 5.31 5.38
CA ILE A 82 -0.14 6.60 4.73
C ILE A 82 -1.44 7.28 4.34
N GLU A 83 -1.41 8.61 4.28
CA GLU A 83 -2.48 9.39 3.65
C GLU A 83 -2.21 9.60 2.15
N GLY A 84 -3.25 9.91 1.37
CA GLY A 84 -3.13 10.10 -0.08
C GLY A 84 -2.12 11.18 -0.49
N LYS A 85 -1.92 12.22 0.34
CA LYS A 85 -0.90 13.27 0.13
C LYS A 85 0.54 12.74 0.20
N SER A 86 0.74 11.66 0.96
CA SER A 86 2.05 11.07 1.25
C SER A 86 2.50 10.12 0.13
N MET A 87 1.57 9.61 -0.70
CA MET A 87 1.88 8.81 -1.89
C MET A 87 2.83 9.52 -2.87
N PHE A 88 2.77 10.86 -2.95
CA PHE A 88 3.54 11.65 -3.92
C PHE A 88 4.94 12.08 -3.42
N LYS A 89 5.40 11.58 -2.27
CA LYS A 89 6.61 12.05 -1.58
C LYS A 89 7.84 11.15 -1.69
N ASP A 90 7.85 10.15 -2.58
CA ASP A 90 8.99 9.20 -2.76
C ASP A 90 9.31 8.37 -1.50
N ILE A 91 8.33 8.21 -0.61
CA ILE A 91 8.47 7.47 0.66
C ILE A 91 7.90 6.05 0.61
N VAL A 92 7.27 5.67 -0.50
CA VAL A 92 6.59 4.39 -0.69
C VAL A 92 6.79 3.89 -2.11
N ASP A 93 6.84 2.57 -2.27
CA ASP A 93 7.07 1.92 -3.57
C ASP A 93 5.83 1.13 -3.99
N VAL A 94 5.08 0.60 -3.02
CA VAL A 94 3.81 -0.10 -3.19
C VAL A 94 2.79 0.49 -2.22
N VAL A 95 1.64 0.88 -2.74
CA VAL A 95 0.51 1.37 -1.95
C VAL A 95 -0.69 0.48 -2.19
N VAL A 96 -1.27 -0.02 -1.11
CA VAL A 96 -2.49 -0.83 -1.16
C VAL A 96 -3.65 -0.07 -0.55
N CYS A 97 -4.79 -0.12 -1.21
CA CYS A 97 -6.02 0.56 -0.83
C CYS A 97 -7.23 -0.28 -1.21
N ASP A 98 -8.32 -0.07 -0.47
CA ASP A 98 -9.63 -0.54 -0.88
C ASP A 98 -10.11 0.30 -2.08
N GLY A 99 -10.56 -0.38 -3.14
CA GLY A 99 -11.00 0.23 -4.39
C GLY A 99 -12.26 1.08 -4.25
N PHE A 100 -12.98 0.98 -3.14
CA PHE A 100 -14.25 1.69 -2.93
C PHE A 100 -14.11 3.21 -2.69
N PHE A 101 -12.96 3.70 -2.19
CA PHE A 101 -12.78 5.12 -1.82
C PHE A 101 -12.30 6.01 -2.99
N TRP A 102 -12.46 5.56 -4.24
CA TRP A 102 -12.06 6.27 -5.45
C TRP A 102 -13.25 6.72 -6.31
#